data_AF-A0A2G5FGP6-F1
#
_entry.id   AF-A0A2G5FGP6-F1
#
_cell.length_a   1.000
_cell.length_b   1.000
_cell.length_c   1.000
_cell.angle_alpha   90.00
_cell.angle_beta   90.00
_cell.angle_gamma   90.00
#
_symmetry.space_group_name_H-M   'P 1'
#
loop_
_entity.id
_entity.type
_entity.pdbx_description
1 polymer ?
#
loop_
_entity_poly.entity_id
_entity_poly.type
_entity_poly.pdbx_seq_one_letter_code
_entity_poly.pdbx_strand_id
1 'polypeptide(L)'
;MPRFPELLSPAGSLKNMRYAFAYGADAVYAGQPRYSLRVRNNEFDHANLALGIAEAHAQGKQFYVVVNIAPHNAKLRTFLKDLAPVIEMAPDALIMSDPGLIMLVRQHYPQMPIHLSVQANAVNWASVEFWRQQGLSRVILSRELALEEIEEIRSQVPGMELEVFVHGALCMAYSGRCLLSGYINRRDPNQGTCTNACRWKYQATTATENELGEIVRVVEPTLGQGAPSTQAFVLEEAGRPVEEMAAFEDEHGTYIMNSKDLRAVQHVERLLRMGVHSLKIEGRTKSHFYVARTAQVYRRAIDDALAGKPFDPSLLGSLESLAHRGYTEGFLRRHVHDEYQNYARGSSVAERQQFVGELTGERRGELVEVRVKNRFAVGDGLELMTPQGNLRFTLEHLQNAQGQAQQVAPGDGHVLYLPLPTDVQLEYGLLMRDL
;
A
#
# COMPACT_ATOMS: atom_id res chain seq x y z
N MET A 1 17.74 20.43 3.44
CA MET A 1 16.69 20.20 4.45
C MET A 1 15.59 19.37 3.79
N PRO A 2 15.04 18.34 4.44
CA PRO A 2 13.91 17.58 3.91
C PRO A 2 12.71 18.51 3.67
N ARG A 3 11.97 18.25 2.59
CA ARG A 3 10.80 19.04 2.19
C ARG A 3 9.65 18.74 3.17
N PHE A 4 8.97 19.77 3.66
CA PHE A 4 7.87 19.63 4.62
C PHE A 4 6.50 19.77 3.93
N PRO A 5 5.51 18.90 4.22
CA PRO A 5 5.68 17.59 4.85
C PRO A 5 6.44 16.62 3.92
N GLU A 6 7.14 15.68 4.52
CA GLU A 6 7.83 14.60 3.81
C GLU A 6 6.80 13.66 3.16
N LEU A 7 7.00 13.29 1.90
CA LEU A 7 6.27 12.19 1.28
C LEU A 7 7.06 10.87 1.42
N LEU A 8 6.59 9.97 2.29
CA LEU A 8 7.21 8.67 2.53
C LEU A 8 6.50 7.55 1.76
N SER A 9 7.21 6.96 0.79
CA SER A 9 6.68 5.90 -0.08
C SER A 9 7.18 4.50 0.29
N PRO A 10 6.39 3.45 0.02
CA PRO A 10 6.81 2.07 0.29
C PRO A 10 7.77 1.55 -0.79
N ALA A 11 8.80 0.81 -0.37
CA ALA A 11 9.67 0.07 -1.29
C ALA A 11 9.70 -1.43 -0.93
N GLY A 12 9.27 -2.27 -1.88
CA GLY A 12 9.44 -3.73 -1.83
C GLY A 12 10.65 -4.24 -2.62
N SER A 13 11.14 -3.42 -3.56
CA SER A 13 12.32 -3.67 -4.40
C SER A 13 13.05 -2.36 -4.71
N LEU A 14 14.27 -2.43 -5.24
CA LEU A 14 14.99 -1.28 -5.78
C LEU A 14 14.23 -0.60 -6.92
N LYS A 15 13.52 -1.38 -7.76
CA LYS A 15 12.68 -0.82 -8.82
C LYS A 15 11.56 0.04 -8.23
N ASN A 16 10.85 -0.44 -7.20
CA ASN A 16 9.84 0.36 -6.51
C ASN A 16 10.41 1.65 -5.93
N MET A 17 11.59 1.58 -5.29
CA MET A 17 12.27 2.75 -4.72
C MET A 17 12.58 3.81 -5.79
N ARG A 18 13.20 3.42 -6.90
CA ARG A 18 13.59 4.34 -7.97
C ARG A 18 12.37 5.03 -8.59
N TYR A 19 11.28 4.28 -8.82
CA TYR A 19 10.01 4.87 -9.25
C TYR A 19 9.41 5.80 -8.20
N ALA A 20 9.49 5.46 -6.90
CA ALA A 20 9.01 6.36 -5.85
C ALA A 20 9.72 7.72 -5.90
N PHE A 21 11.05 7.71 -6.00
CA PHE A 21 11.85 8.93 -6.06
C PHE A 21 11.61 9.73 -7.33
N ALA A 22 11.57 9.06 -8.49
CA ALA A 22 11.29 9.70 -9.78
C ALA A 22 9.94 10.45 -9.77
N TYR A 23 8.93 9.90 -9.10
CA TYR A 23 7.59 10.49 -9.00
C TYR A 23 7.36 11.36 -7.76
N GLY A 24 8.43 11.75 -7.06
CA GLY A 24 8.38 12.83 -6.08
C GLY A 24 8.32 12.42 -4.61
N ALA A 25 8.57 11.15 -4.28
CA ALA A 25 8.80 10.76 -2.89
C ALA A 25 10.07 11.44 -2.33
N ASP A 26 10.02 11.86 -1.07
CA ASP A 26 11.16 12.44 -0.35
C ASP A 26 11.95 11.38 0.41
N ALA A 27 11.26 10.31 0.81
CA ALA A 27 11.80 9.19 1.54
C ALA A 27 11.16 7.88 1.07
N VAL A 28 11.87 6.77 1.27
CA VAL A 28 11.29 5.42 1.17
C VAL A 28 11.47 4.62 2.45
N TYR A 29 10.64 3.60 2.63
CA TYR A 29 10.85 2.59 3.67
C TYR A 29 10.86 1.16 3.13
N ALA A 30 11.84 0.38 3.55
CA ALA A 30 12.05 -1.02 3.15
C ALA A 30 12.19 -1.94 4.37
N GLY A 31 11.87 -3.22 4.19
CA GLY A 31 11.95 -4.19 5.29
C GLY A 31 13.36 -4.70 5.52
N GLN A 32 13.80 -4.76 6.78
CA GLN A 32 14.95 -5.61 7.14
C GLN A 32 14.55 -7.08 6.96
N PRO A 33 15.39 -7.91 6.31
CA PRO A 33 15.23 -9.36 6.35
C PRO A 33 15.00 -9.86 7.78
N ARG A 34 14.16 -10.89 7.95
CA ARG A 34 13.87 -11.59 9.23
C ARG A 34 13.15 -10.78 10.34
N TYR A 35 13.31 -9.45 10.37
CA TYR A 35 12.81 -8.57 11.43
C TYR A 35 11.77 -7.55 10.98
N SER A 36 11.33 -7.62 9.71
CA SER A 36 10.23 -6.81 9.20
C SER A 36 8.95 -7.60 8.97
N LEU A 37 7.80 -6.97 9.19
CA LEU A 37 6.55 -7.48 8.65
C LEU A 37 6.59 -7.58 7.12
N ARG A 38 5.85 -8.53 6.54
CA ARG A 38 5.74 -8.75 5.09
C ARG A 38 7.06 -9.15 4.42
N VAL A 39 7.96 -9.78 5.17
CA VAL A 39 9.28 -10.26 4.71
C VAL A 39 9.22 -11.13 3.44
N ARG A 40 8.09 -11.81 3.18
CA ARG A 40 7.93 -12.68 2.01
C ARG A 40 7.89 -11.94 0.67
N ASN A 41 7.49 -10.67 0.69
CA ASN A 41 7.34 -9.83 -0.51
C ASN A 41 8.33 -8.66 -0.44
N ASN A 42 9.56 -8.97 -0.04
CA ASN A 42 10.64 -8.02 0.17
C ASN A 42 11.88 -8.52 -0.57
N GLU A 43 12.30 -7.82 -1.61
CA GLU A 43 13.52 -8.13 -2.38
C GLU A 43 14.78 -7.52 -1.73
N PHE A 44 14.62 -6.75 -0.65
CA PHE A 44 15.72 -6.16 0.09
C PHE A 44 16.39 -7.17 1.02
N ASP A 45 17.47 -7.79 0.52
CA ASP A 45 18.52 -8.39 1.34
C ASP A 45 19.55 -7.34 1.76
N HIS A 46 20.65 -7.74 2.42
CA HIS A 46 21.69 -6.80 2.84
C HIS A 46 22.37 -6.07 1.67
N ALA A 47 22.56 -6.73 0.52
CA ALA A 47 23.19 -6.10 -0.63
C ALA A 47 22.27 -5.04 -1.25
N ASN A 48 21.00 -5.37 -1.43
CA ASN A 48 20.00 -4.45 -1.94
C ASN A 48 19.69 -3.31 -0.95
N LEU A 49 19.76 -3.55 0.36
CA LEU A 49 19.66 -2.48 1.37
C LEU A 49 20.81 -1.50 1.26
N ALA A 50 22.06 -1.99 1.22
CA ALA A 50 23.23 -1.13 1.09
C ALA A 50 23.17 -0.29 -0.21
N LEU A 51 22.83 -0.92 -1.33
CA LEU A 51 22.65 -0.22 -2.61
C LEU A 51 21.51 0.81 -2.55
N GLY A 52 20.37 0.44 -1.97
CA GLY A 52 19.21 1.33 -1.85
C GLY A 52 19.47 2.56 -1.00
N ILE A 53 20.14 2.39 0.14
CA ILE A 53 20.53 3.50 1.03
C ILE A 53 21.51 4.43 0.29
N ALA A 54 22.54 3.88 -0.35
CA ALA A 54 23.51 4.67 -1.11
C ALA A 54 22.85 5.47 -2.27
N GLU A 55 21.94 4.85 -3.02
CA GLU A 55 21.21 5.52 -4.11
C GLU A 55 20.28 6.63 -3.60
N ALA A 56 19.64 6.44 -2.44
CA ALA A 56 18.82 7.46 -1.81
C ALA A 56 19.66 8.66 -1.38
N HIS A 57 20.77 8.41 -0.67
CA HIS A 57 21.68 9.46 -0.20
C HIS A 57 22.32 10.24 -1.36
N ALA A 58 22.70 9.56 -2.44
CA ALA A 58 23.23 10.20 -3.65
C ALA A 58 22.23 11.19 -4.28
N GLN A 59 20.92 10.99 -4.08
CA GLN A 59 19.85 11.88 -4.55
C GLN A 59 19.39 12.88 -3.47
N GLY A 60 20.01 12.90 -2.29
CA GLY A 60 19.58 13.72 -1.15
C GLY A 60 18.22 13.28 -0.57
N LYS A 61 17.83 12.02 -0.79
CA LYS A 61 16.60 11.40 -0.31
C LYS A 61 16.88 10.56 0.94
N GLN A 62 15.84 10.21 1.68
CA GLN A 62 15.94 9.44 2.92
C GLN A 62 15.55 7.97 2.72
N PHE A 63 16.19 7.06 3.45
CA PHE A 63 15.92 5.64 3.44
C PHE A 63 15.72 5.11 4.86
N TYR A 64 14.50 4.66 5.16
CA TYR A 64 14.14 4.11 6.46
C TYR A 64 14.07 2.58 6.43
N VAL A 65 14.70 1.93 7.41
CA VAL A 65 14.70 0.46 7.51
C VAL A 65 13.72 0.00 8.57
N VAL A 66 12.86 -0.95 8.23
CA VAL A 66 11.76 -1.38 9.08
C VAL A 66 12.13 -2.65 9.85
N VAL A 67 12.03 -2.56 11.19
CA VAL A 67 12.37 -3.59 12.17
C VAL A 67 11.22 -3.72 13.18
N ASN A 68 10.06 -4.19 12.70
CA ASN A 68 8.77 -4.01 13.36
C ASN A 68 8.01 -5.31 13.66
N ILE A 69 8.69 -6.45 13.76
CA ILE A 69 8.04 -7.67 14.26
C ILE A 69 7.75 -7.57 15.77
N ALA A 70 6.90 -8.45 16.29
CA ALA A 70 6.78 -8.73 17.72
C ALA A 70 7.62 -9.97 18.06
N PRO A 71 8.92 -9.88 18.39
CA PRO A 71 9.80 -11.04 18.48
C PRO A 71 9.51 -11.93 19.70
N HIS A 72 9.73 -13.24 19.54
CA HIS A 72 9.91 -14.15 20.69
C HIS A 72 11.39 -14.26 21.09
N ASN A 73 11.66 -14.77 22.30
CA ASN A 73 13.00 -14.86 22.89
C ASN A 73 14.08 -15.45 21.98
N ALA A 74 13.73 -16.41 21.10
CA ALA A 74 14.68 -16.98 20.14
C ALA A 74 15.31 -15.93 19.22
N LYS A 75 14.54 -14.93 18.79
CA LYS A 75 15.02 -13.84 17.92
C LYS A 75 15.91 -12.84 18.66
N LEU A 76 15.72 -12.66 19.98
CA LEU A 76 16.57 -11.78 20.79
C LEU A 76 18.04 -12.21 20.79
N ARG A 77 18.30 -13.54 20.77
CA ARG A 77 19.66 -14.11 20.80
C ARG A 77 20.55 -13.68 19.63
N THR A 78 19.94 -13.30 18.50
CA THR A 78 20.65 -12.96 17.25
C THR A 78 20.40 -11.53 16.82
N PHE A 79 19.47 -10.81 17.46
CA PHE A 79 18.99 -9.51 17.01
C PHE A 79 20.09 -8.47 16.81
N LEU A 80 20.91 -8.22 17.83
CA LEU A 80 21.96 -7.18 17.74
C LEU A 80 23.04 -7.54 16.71
N LYS A 81 23.36 -8.83 16.56
CA LYS A 81 24.29 -9.34 15.56
C LYS A 81 23.73 -9.14 14.14
N ASP A 82 22.46 -9.47 13.94
CA ASP A 82 21.80 -9.36 12.65
C ASP A 82 21.51 -7.88 12.28
N LEU A 83 21.39 -6.99 13.27
CA LEU A 83 21.18 -5.56 13.07
C LEU A 83 22.49 -4.78 12.82
N ALA A 84 23.62 -5.20 13.39
CA ALA A 84 24.92 -4.54 13.21
C ALA A 84 25.26 -4.15 11.75
N PRO A 85 25.19 -5.05 10.74
CA PRO A 85 25.50 -4.67 9.37
C PRO A 85 24.51 -3.63 8.81
N VAL A 86 23.26 -3.62 9.26
CA VAL A 86 22.26 -2.61 8.87
C VAL A 86 22.59 -1.25 9.46
N ILE A 87 23.10 -1.20 10.70
CA ILE A 87 23.56 0.05 11.32
C ILE A 87 24.76 0.61 10.56
N GLU A 88 25.70 -0.25 10.16
CA GLU A 88 26.88 0.13 9.38
C GLU A 88 26.53 0.73 8.01
N MET A 89 25.41 0.27 7.40
CA MET A 89 24.87 0.88 6.17
C MET A 89 24.31 2.29 6.38
N ALA A 90 24.17 2.74 7.63
CA ALA A 90 23.72 4.08 8.02
C ALA A 90 22.37 4.52 7.41
N PRO A 91 21.26 3.76 7.59
CA PRO A 91 19.93 4.24 7.23
C PRO A 91 19.57 5.49 8.05
N ASP A 92 18.70 6.33 7.50
CA ASP A 92 18.34 7.61 8.15
C ASP A 92 17.50 7.40 9.42
N ALA A 93 16.77 6.28 9.52
CA ALA A 93 16.07 5.86 10.74
C ALA A 93 15.68 4.38 10.69
N LEU A 94 15.47 3.78 11.87
CA LEU A 94 14.79 2.50 12.03
C LEU A 94 13.31 2.70 12.36
N ILE A 95 12.41 1.97 11.71
CA ILE A 95 10.98 1.93 12.06
C ILE A 95 10.72 0.70 12.94
N MET A 96 10.45 0.91 14.24
CA MET A 96 10.40 -0.15 15.25
C MET A 96 9.10 -0.16 16.06
N SER A 97 8.65 -1.33 16.53
CA SER A 97 7.42 -1.47 17.33
C SER A 97 7.60 -2.04 18.73
N ASP A 98 8.59 -2.93 18.91
CA ASP A 98 8.75 -3.68 20.15
C ASP A 98 9.57 -2.87 21.18
N PRO A 99 9.03 -2.59 22.39
CA PRO A 99 9.74 -1.81 23.41
C PRO A 99 11.08 -2.43 23.82
N GLY A 100 11.17 -3.76 23.88
CA GLY A 100 12.39 -4.47 24.27
C GLY A 100 13.48 -4.33 23.21
N LEU A 101 13.15 -4.51 21.94
CA LEU A 101 14.09 -4.27 20.84
C LEU A 101 14.51 -2.80 20.77
N ILE A 102 13.58 -1.86 20.93
CA ILE A 102 13.87 -0.42 20.98
C ILE A 102 14.88 -0.13 22.09
N MET A 103 14.62 -0.62 23.31
CA MET A 103 15.55 -0.49 24.44
C MET A 103 16.95 -1.02 24.09
N LEU A 104 17.03 -2.22 23.50
CA LEU A 104 18.31 -2.82 23.10
C LEU A 104 19.06 -1.97 22.06
N VAL A 105 18.35 -1.45 21.04
CA VAL A 105 18.96 -0.56 20.03
C VAL A 105 19.43 0.74 20.68
N ARG A 106 18.63 1.37 21.54
CA ARG A 106 19.02 2.60 22.23
C ARG A 106 20.25 2.41 23.12
N GLN A 107 20.40 1.24 23.76
CA GLN A 107 21.57 0.92 24.58
C GLN A 107 22.86 0.70 23.76
N HIS A 108 22.75 0.08 22.58
CA HIS A 108 23.94 -0.30 21.79
C HIS A 108 24.26 0.68 20.65
N TYR A 109 23.26 1.37 20.13
CA TYR A 109 23.33 2.30 18.99
C TYR A 109 22.55 3.60 19.30
N PRO A 110 22.92 4.38 20.34
CA PRO A 110 22.15 5.54 20.80
C PRO A 110 22.03 6.68 19.77
N GLN A 111 22.88 6.68 18.74
CA GLN A 111 22.84 7.67 17.66
C GLN A 111 21.86 7.33 16.54
N MET A 112 21.40 6.06 16.44
CA MET A 112 20.47 5.63 15.40
C MET A 112 19.07 6.19 15.68
N PRO A 113 18.49 7.03 14.79
CA PRO A 113 17.14 7.53 14.96
C PRO A 113 16.11 6.38 14.90
N ILE A 114 15.08 6.46 15.75
CA ILE A 114 14.02 5.46 15.81
C ILE A 114 12.67 6.15 15.62
N HIS A 115 11.93 5.68 14.62
CA HIS A 115 10.55 6.04 14.35
C HIS A 115 9.63 4.94 14.89
N LEU A 116 8.60 5.30 15.66
CA LEU A 116 7.65 4.33 16.18
C LEU A 116 6.77 3.79 15.05
N SER A 117 6.74 2.48 14.87
CA SER A 117 5.84 1.77 13.97
C SER A 117 4.39 1.84 14.46
N VAL A 118 3.45 1.97 13.52
CA VAL A 118 2.00 1.91 13.76
C VAL A 118 1.54 0.67 14.55
N GLN A 119 2.32 -0.42 14.54
CA GLN A 119 2.05 -1.62 15.35
C GLN A 119 2.10 -1.40 16.86
N ALA A 120 2.74 -0.31 17.33
CA ALA A 120 2.68 0.07 18.73
C ALA A 120 1.33 0.68 19.12
N ASN A 121 0.47 1.01 18.14
CA ASN A 121 -0.87 1.59 18.32
C ASN A 121 -0.88 2.85 19.20
N ALA A 122 -0.06 3.84 18.84
CA ALA A 122 -0.11 5.16 19.46
C ALA A 122 -1.40 5.90 19.04
N VAL A 123 -2.42 5.83 19.90
CA VAL A 123 -3.78 6.36 19.70
C VAL A 123 -4.13 7.55 20.60
N ASN A 124 -3.18 8.07 21.38
CA ASN A 124 -3.42 9.23 22.25
C ASN A 124 -2.11 9.96 22.56
N TRP A 125 -2.21 11.19 23.04
CA TRP A 125 -1.05 12.06 23.28
C TRP A 125 -0.14 11.51 24.38
N ALA A 126 -0.67 10.85 25.41
CA ALA A 126 0.11 10.32 26.52
C ALA A 126 1.04 9.18 26.06
N SER A 127 0.55 8.29 25.19
CA SER A 127 1.37 7.27 24.53
C SER A 127 2.46 7.89 23.67
N VAL A 128 2.15 8.95 22.92
CA VAL A 128 3.13 9.65 22.08
C VAL A 128 4.22 10.31 22.96
N GLU A 129 3.82 10.97 24.04
CA GLU A 129 4.75 11.57 25.01
C GLU A 129 5.62 10.52 25.71
N PHE A 130 5.06 9.37 26.07
CA PHE A 130 5.83 8.25 26.61
C PHE A 130 6.97 7.85 25.66
N TRP A 131 6.67 7.66 24.38
CA TRP A 131 7.67 7.28 23.38
C TRP A 131 8.69 8.38 23.12
N ARG A 132 8.28 9.66 23.17
CA ARG A 132 9.20 10.80 23.14
C ARG A 132 10.20 10.75 24.29
N GLN A 133 9.73 10.47 25.51
CA GLN A 133 10.58 10.32 26.70
C GLN A 133 11.54 9.12 26.60
N GLN A 134 11.20 8.09 25.84
CA GLN A 134 12.11 6.98 25.53
C GLN A 134 13.17 7.35 24.45
N GLY A 135 13.13 8.57 23.91
CA GLY A 135 14.10 9.10 22.96
C GLY A 135 13.81 8.78 21.49
N LEU A 136 12.56 8.49 21.13
CA LEU A 136 12.14 8.38 19.73
C LEU A 136 11.96 9.78 19.14
N SER A 137 12.26 9.91 17.84
CA SER A 137 12.19 11.20 17.11
C SER A 137 10.86 11.40 16.38
N ARG A 138 10.21 10.30 15.99
CA ARG A 138 8.96 10.33 15.22
C ARG A 138 8.01 9.22 15.64
N VAL A 139 6.71 9.49 15.62
CA VAL A 139 5.66 8.49 15.80
C VAL A 139 4.80 8.36 14.55
N ILE A 140 4.72 7.14 14.02
CA ILE A 140 3.72 6.77 13.01
C ILE A 140 2.41 6.48 13.76
N LEU A 141 1.48 7.41 13.66
CA LEU A 141 0.22 7.36 14.38
C LEU A 141 -0.66 6.20 13.92
N SER A 142 -1.51 5.71 14.83
CA SER A 142 -2.49 4.68 14.52
C SER A 142 -3.43 5.14 13.41
N ARG A 143 -3.87 4.19 12.57
CA ARG A 143 -4.83 4.46 11.47
C ARG A 143 -6.28 4.57 11.96
N GLU A 144 -6.47 4.40 13.26
CA GLU A 144 -7.73 4.39 13.98
C GLU A 144 -8.03 5.76 14.63
N LEU A 145 -7.34 6.83 14.22
CA LEU A 145 -7.50 8.19 14.73
C LEU A 145 -8.26 9.10 13.77
N ALA A 146 -9.09 9.98 14.33
CA ALA A 146 -9.68 11.12 13.64
C ALA A 146 -8.70 12.28 13.49
N LEU A 147 -8.97 13.17 12.53
CA LEU A 147 -8.17 14.37 12.30
C LEU A 147 -8.11 15.28 13.54
N GLU A 148 -9.21 15.38 14.29
CA GLU A 148 -9.29 16.16 15.54
C GLU A 148 -8.38 15.57 16.62
N GLU A 149 -8.29 14.24 16.70
CA GLU A 149 -7.42 13.54 17.66
C GLU A 149 -5.94 13.69 17.29
N ILE A 150 -5.63 13.67 15.99
CA ILE A 150 -4.27 13.93 15.50
C ILE A 150 -3.83 15.37 15.84
N GLU A 151 -4.73 16.34 15.69
CA GLU A 151 -4.49 17.74 16.05
C GLU A 151 -4.29 17.91 17.56
N GLU A 152 -5.09 17.24 18.38
CA GLU A 152 -4.90 17.21 19.83
C GLU A 152 -3.50 16.65 20.19
N ILE A 153 -3.13 15.49 19.63
CA ILE A 153 -1.81 14.88 19.85
C ILE A 153 -0.69 15.85 19.48
N ARG A 154 -0.80 16.52 18.33
CA ARG A 154 0.20 17.49 17.86
C ARG A 154 0.36 18.68 18.80
N SER A 155 -0.74 19.18 19.36
CA SER A 155 -0.73 20.30 20.29
C SER A 155 -0.15 19.92 21.66
N GLN A 156 -0.46 18.71 22.15
CA GLN A 156 -0.01 18.22 23.46
C GLN A 156 1.46 17.80 23.45
N VAL A 157 1.97 17.28 22.33
CA VAL A 157 3.34 16.76 22.22
C VAL A 157 4.11 17.47 21.10
N PRO A 158 4.37 18.78 21.21
CA PRO A 158 4.84 19.55 20.08
C PRO A 158 6.27 19.22 19.62
N GLY A 159 7.05 18.59 20.50
CA GLY A 159 8.43 18.16 20.23
C GLY A 159 8.58 16.77 19.63
N MET A 160 7.49 16.10 19.25
CA MET A 160 7.52 14.81 18.53
C MET A 160 7.11 15.00 17.08
N GLU A 161 7.87 14.43 16.14
CA GLU A 161 7.42 14.38 14.74
C GLU A 161 6.25 13.40 14.60
N LEU A 162 5.22 13.80 13.84
CA LEU A 162 4.06 12.95 13.56
C LEU A 162 4.07 12.51 12.11
N GLU A 163 3.85 11.21 11.90
CA GLU A 163 3.68 10.60 10.58
C GLU A 163 2.30 9.94 10.49
N VAL A 164 1.57 10.26 9.42
CA VAL A 164 0.17 9.82 9.23
C VAL A 164 0.07 9.03 7.93
N PHE A 165 -0.57 7.86 7.99
CA PHE A 165 -0.92 7.13 6.77
C PHE A 165 -2.00 7.88 6.01
N VAL A 166 -1.78 8.10 4.72
CA VAL A 166 -2.74 8.78 3.83
C VAL A 166 -3.30 7.87 2.75
N HIS A 167 -2.66 6.72 2.49
CA HIS A 167 -3.09 5.82 1.44
C HIS A 167 -2.76 4.35 1.70
N GLY A 168 -3.59 3.46 1.17
CA GLY A 168 -3.33 2.02 1.09
C GLY A 168 -4.18 1.18 2.04
N ALA A 169 -3.91 -0.12 2.10
CA ALA A 169 -4.90 -1.06 2.61
C ALA A 169 -5.09 -0.97 4.14
N LEU A 170 -6.35 -0.84 4.59
CA LEU A 170 -6.69 -0.88 6.01
C LEU A 170 -6.69 -2.31 6.55
N CYS A 171 -6.56 -2.42 7.88
CA CYS A 171 -6.73 -3.67 8.60
C CYS A 171 -8.15 -3.73 9.18
N MET A 172 -8.72 -4.93 9.24
CA MET A 172 -10.01 -5.16 9.91
C MET A 172 -9.90 -5.08 11.44
N ALA A 173 -8.77 -5.51 11.98
CA ALA A 173 -8.44 -5.37 13.40
C ALA A 173 -7.46 -4.21 13.58
N TYR A 174 -7.23 -3.80 14.84
CA TYR A 174 -6.16 -2.88 15.20
C TYR A 174 -4.86 -3.24 14.46
N SER A 175 -4.32 -2.23 13.79
CA SER A 175 -3.19 -2.37 12.88
C SER A 175 -2.07 -3.20 13.48
N GLY A 176 -1.86 -4.40 12.93
CA GLY A 176 -0.79 -5.32 13.32
C GLY A 176 -0.96 -6.05 14.66
N ARG A 177 -2.21 -6.26 15.12
CA ARG A 177 -2.54 -7.16 16.25
C ARG A 177 -3.46 -8.33 15.86
N CYS A 178 -3.73 -8.50 14.57
CA CYS A 178 -4.60 -9.56 14.08
C CYS A 178 -4.04 -10.95 14.42
N LEU A 179 -4.89 -11.93 14.74
CA LEU A 179 -4.51 -13.34 14.93
C LEU A 179 -5.05 -14.26 13.82
N LEU A 180 -5.88 -13.73 12.93
CA LEU A 180 -6.67 -14.49 11.95
C LEU A 180 -5.80 -15.37 11.03
N SER A 181 -4.69 -14.83 10.53
CA SER A 181 -3.76 -15.60 9.69
C SER A 181 -3.09 -16.76 10.46
N GLY A 182 -2.81 -16.57 11.75
CA GLY A 182 -2.24 -17.59 12.61
C GLY A 182 -3.24 -18.71 12.89
N TYR A 183 -4.48 -18.32 13.18
CA TYR A 183 -5.58 -19.25 13.44
C TYR A 183 -5.93 -20.10 12.21
N ILE A 184 -6.17 -19.46 11.06
CA ILE A 184 -6.65 -20.15 9.85
C ILE A 184 -5.52 -20.92 9.15
N ASN A 185 -4.33 -20.34 9.06
CA ASN A 185 -3.27 -20.84 8.17
C ASN A 185 -1.98 -21.20 8.88
N ARG A 186 -1.96 -21.19 10.22
CA ARG A 186 -0.76 -21.44 11.03
C ARG A 186 0.40 -20.52 10.65
N ARG A 187 0.08 -19.32 10.13
CA ARG A 187 1.05 -18.30 9.71
C ARG A 187 0.89 -17.06 10.55
N ASP A 188 1.84 -16.82 11.43
CA ASP A 188 1.81 -15.71 12.37
C ASP A 188 1.90 -14.35 11.64
N PRO A 189 0.82 -13.54 11.67
CA PRO A 189 0.80 -12.24 11.04
C PRO A 189 1.74 -11.22 11.72
N ASN A 190 2.06 -11.40 13.00
CA ASN A 190 2.89 -10.51 13.81
C ASN A 190 4.39 -10.87 13.73
N GLN A 191 4.72 -11.97 13.04
CA GLN A 191 6.07 -12.34 12.62
C GLN A 191 6.32 -12.05 11.12
N GLY A 192 5.40 -11.34 10.46
CA GLY A 192 5.57 -10.92 9.07
C GLY A 192 5.09 -11.92 8.01
N THR A 193 4.36 -12.96 8.42
CA THR A 193 3.89 -14.03 7.51
C THR A 193 2.39 -13.97 7.19
N CYS A 194 1.73 -12.85 7.49
CA CYS A 194 0.30 -12.62 7.24
C CYS A 194 -0.10 -13.02 5.81
N THR A 195 -1.11 -13.87 5.68
CA THR A 195 -1.67 -14.29 4.38
C THR A 195 -2.82 -13.43 3.89
N ASN A 196 -3.17 -12.38 4.62
CA ASN A 196 -4.38 -11.59 4.41
C ASN A 196 -5.65 -12.46 4.42
N ALA A 197 -5.76 -13.40 5.37
CA ALA A 197 -6.90 -14.31 5.50
C ALA A 197 -8.26 -13.59 5.63
N CYS A 198 -8.28 -12.37 6.14
CA CYS A 198 -9.48 -11.52 6.16
C CYS A 198 -9.99 -11.13 4.75
N ARG A 199 -9.18 -11.33 3.71
CA ARG A 199 -9.46 -10.94 2.32
C ARG A 199 -9.63 -12.13 1.39
N TRP A 200 -9.73 -13.34 1.95
CA TRP A 200 -9.91 -14.54 1.16
C TRP A 200 -11.33 -14.62 0.60
N LYS A 201 -11.45 -15.33 -0.52
CA LYS A 201 -12.75 -15.71 -1.08
C LYS A 201 -13.27 -16.89 -0.29
N TYR A 202 -14.42 -16.73 0.34
CA TYR A 202 -15.10 -17.81 1.06
C TYR A 202 -16.30 -18.25 0.21
N GLN A 203 -16.47 -19.56 0.05
CA GLN A 203 -17.63 -20.14 -0.62
C GLN A 203 -18.59 -20.63 0.45
N ALA A 204 -19.86 -20.23 0.36
CA ALA A 204 -20.91 -20.84 1.15
C ALA A 204 -21.26 -22.20 0.52
N THR A 205 -21.36 -23.23 1.36
CA THR A 205 -21.89 -24.54 0.95
C THR A 205 -23.06 -24.88 1.85
N THR A 206 -24.13 -25.44 1.29
CA THR A 206 -25.29 -25.90 2.06
C THR A 206 -24.87 -26.86 3.16
N ALA A 207 -25.40 -26.65 4.35
CA ALA A 207 -25.16 -27.46 5.54
C ALA A 207 -26.50 -27.74 6.23
N THR A 208 -26.57 -28.82 6.99
CA THR A 208 -27.73 -29.16 7.82
C THR A 208 -27.32 -29.19 9.28
N GLU A 209 -28.26 -28.98 10.18
CA GLU A 209 -28.05 -29.13 11.61
C GLU A 209 -28.22 -30.62 11.98
N ASN A 210 -27.25 -31.20 12.68
CA ASN A 210 -27.39 -32.55 13.21
C ASN A 210 -28.22 -32.54 14.50
N GLU A 211 -28.54 -33.73 15.04
CA GLU A 211 -29.36 -33.89 16.26
C GLU A 211 -28.73 -33.26 17.53
N LEU A 212 -27.45 -32.85 17.45
CA LEU A 212 -26.71 -32.17 18.52
C LEU A 212 -26.65 -30.64 18.32
N GLY A 213 -27.27 -30.11 17.27
CA GLY A 213 -27.23 -28.69 16.94
C GLY A 213 -25.99 -28.25 16.18
N GLU A 214 -25.19 -29.20 15.67
CA GLU A 214 -23.96 -28.89 14.95
C GLU A 214 -24.21 -28.77 13.45
N ILE A 215 -23.62 -27.73 12.84
CA ILE A 215 -23.69 -27.49 11.40
C ILE A 215 -22.75 -28.47 10.68
N VAL A 216 -23.32 -29.44 9.97
CA VAL A 216 -22.57 -30.48 9.23
C VAL A 216 -22.74 -30.31 7.72
N ARG A 217 -21.68 -30.63 6.97
CA ARG A 217 -21.70 -30.62 5.50
C ARG A 217 -22.61 -31.72 4.97
N VAL A 218 -23.47 -31.37 4.02
CA VAL A 218 -24.20 -32.36 3.22
C VAL A 218 -23.21 -32.99 2.24
N VAL A 219 -22.82 -34.25 2.48
CA VAL A 219 -22.12 -35.06 1.47
C VAL A 219 -23.16 -36.01 0.88
N GLU A 220 -23.82 -35.59 -0.20
CA GLU A 220 -24.59 -36.52 -1.02
C GLU A 220 -23.68 -37.12 -2.11
N PRO A 221 -23.68 -38.46 -2.30
CA PRO A 221 -22.99 -39.06 -3.43
C PRO A 221 -23.66 -38.60 -4.72
N THR A 222 -22.87 -38.00 -5.62
CA THR A 222 -23.36 -37.56 -6.93
C THR A 222 -23.75 -38.76 -7.78
N LEU A 223 -25.05 -39.03 -7.86
CA LEU A 223 -25.66 -39.73 -9.00
C LEU A 223 -27.01 -39.08 -9.32
N GLY A 224 -26.92 -38.00 -10.10
CA GLY A 224 -27.93 -37.44 -11.00
C GLY A 224 -29.32 -37.15 -10.44
N GLN A 225 -29.61 -35.88 -10.14
CA GLN A 225 -30.84 -35.16 -10.54
C GLN A 225 -30.94 -33.75 -9.89
N GLY A 226 -31.44 -32.76 -10.63
CA GLY A 226 -32.00 -31.51 -10.08
C GLY A 226 -31.70 -30.22 -10.86
N ALA A 227 -32.72 -29.39 -11.09
CA ALA A 227 -32.60 -28.04 -11.66
C ALA A 227 -32.35 -26.97 -10.55
N PRO A 228 -31.67 -25.85 -10.85
CA PRO A 228 -31.29 -24.85 -9.84
C PRO A 228 -32.49 -24.16 -9.16
N SER A 229 -32.31 -23.81 -7.88
CA SER A 229 -33.32 -23.20 -6.99
C SER A 229 -33.48 -21.69 -7.22
N THR A 230 -34.71 -21.19 -7.03
CA THR A 230 -35.10 -19.76 -7.09
C THR A 230 -35.29 -19.12 -5.71
N GLN A 231 -34.80 -19.74 -4.64
CA GLN A 231 -35.00 -19.25 -3.26
C GLN A 231 -33.82 -18.42 -2.73
N ALA A 232 -34.14 -17.42 -1.90
CA ALA A 232 -33.19 -16.54 -1.24
C ALA A 232 -32.68 -17.09 0.11
N PHE A 233 -31.50 -16.62 0.55
CA PHE A 233 -30.80 -17.04 1.77
C PHE A 233 -30.51 -15.87 2.72
N VAL A 234 -30.26 -16.16 4.01
CA VAL A 234 -29.87 -15.17 5.04
C VAL A 234 -28.71 -15.72 5.88
N LEU A 235 -27.82 -14.84 6.36
CA LEU A 235 -26.75 -15.13 7.32
C LEU A 235 -27.02 -14.39 8.64
N GLU A 236 -26.86 -15.07 9.77
CA GLU A 236 -27.08 -14.48 11.10
C GLU A 236 -25.92 -14.76 12.07
N GLU A 237 -25.49 -13.74 12.81
CA GLU A 237 -24.60 -13.86 13.97
C GLU A 237 -25.47 -13.84 15.24
N ALA A 238 -25.32 -14.85 16.10
CA ALA A 238 -26.21 -15.15 17.23
C ALA A 238 -26.29 -14.07 18.36
N GLY A 239 -25.73 -12.88 18.17
CA GLY A 239 -25.63 -11.83 19.20
C GLY A 239 -26.32 -10.50 18.89
N ARG A 240 -26.94 -10.30 17.71
CA ARG A 240 -27.53 -8.99 17.33
C ARG A 240 -28.82 -9.13 16.48
N PRO A 241 -30.00 -9.18 17.11
CA PRO A 241 -31.27 -9.45 16.40
C PRO A 241 -31.88 -8.29 15.58
N VAL A 242 -31.23 -7.12 15.43
CA VAL A 242 -31.88 -5.92 14.80
C VAL A 242 -30.99 -5.17 13.80
N GLU A 243 -29.88 -5.76 13.32
CA GLU A 243 -29.14 -5.20 12.19
C GLU A 243 -28.93 -6.28 11.13
N GLU A 244 -29.77 -6.27 10.10
CA GLU A 244 -29.55 -7.10 8.91
C GLU A 244 -28.26 -6.65 8.22
N MET A 245 -27.29 -7.57 8.10
CA MET A 245 -26.09 -7.33 7.28
C MET A 245 -26.32 -7.90 5.89
N ALA A 246 -26.41 -7.05 4.89
CA ALA A 246 -26.45 -7.47 3.49
C ALA A 246 -25.10 -8.10 3.09
N ALA A 247 -25.10 -9.40 2.84
CA ALA A 247 -24.01 -10.08 2.15
C ALA A 247 -24.35 -10.16 0.67
N PHE A 248 -23.57 -9.51 -0.19
CA PHE A 248 -23.71 -9.67 -1.64
C PHE A 248 -22.78 -10.78 -2.10
N GLU A 249 -23.36 -11.67 -2.91
CA GLU A 249 -22.66 -12.70 -3.66
C GLU A 249 -22.64 -12.25 -5.12
N ASP A 250 -21.45 -12.15 -5.71
CA ASP A 250 -21.29 -12.03 -7.16
C ASP A 250 -20.85 -13.39 -7.74
N GLU A 251 -20.62 -13.44 -9.05
CA GLU A 251 -20.10 -14.61 -9.78
C GLU A 251 -18.73 -15.12 -9.24
N HIS A 252 -18.18 -14.47 -8.21
CA HIS A 252 -16.90 -14.76 -7.59
C HIS A 252 -16.95 -15.04 -6.07
N GLY A 253 -18.14 -15.09 -5.44
CA GLY A 253 -18.38 -15.54 -4.06
C GLY A 253 -18.74 -14.45 -3.04
N THR A 254 -18.91 -14.83 -1.76
CA THR A 254 -19.28 -13.92 -0.65
C THR A 254 -18.06 -13.46 0.14
N TYR A 255 -18.03 -12.17 0.51
CA TYR A 255 -16.89 -11.56 1.22
C TYR A 255 -17.31 -11.12 2.63
N ILE A 256 -16.71 -11.72 3.68
CA ILE A 256 -17.15 -11.54 5.08
C ILE A 256 -16.43 -10.37 5.79
N MET A 257 -15.19 -10.02 5.40
CA MET A 257 -14.34 -9.06 6.15
C MET A 257 -13.59 -8.05 5.25
N ASN A 258 -14.27 -7.52 4.23
CA ASN A 258 -13.67 -6.76 3.12
C ASN A 258 -13.40 -5.27 3.44
N SER A 259 -12.39 -5.00 4.27
CA SER A 259 -11.93 -3.62 4.52
C SER A 259 -11.54 -2.89 3.22
N LYS A 260 -12.10 -1.68 3.03
CA LYS A 260 -11.71 -0.73 1.97
C LYS A 260 -10.26 -0.26 2.12
N ASP A 261 -9.71 0.33 1.06
CA ASP A 261 -8.39 0.96 1.09
C ASP A 261 -8.52 2.43 1.55
N LEU A 262 -7.56 2.93 2.33
CA LEU A 262 -7.48 4.33 2.75
C LEU A 262 -7.15 5.24 1.55
N ARG A 263 -7.86 6.35 1.42
CA ARG A 263 -7.54 7.46 0.52
C ARG A 263 -7.86 8.79 1.18
N ALA A 264 -6.82 9.53 1.55
CA ALA A 264 -6.92 10.79 2.27
C ALA A 264 -6.30 11.98 1.52
N VAL A 265 -6.19 11.90 0.18
CA VAL A 265 -5.55 12.95 -0.63
C VAL A 265 -6.21 14.33 -0.46
N GLN A 266 -7.52 14.36 -0.24
CA GLN A 266 -8.31 15.56 0.06
C GLN A 266 -7.97 16.20 1.42
N HIS A 267 -7.35 15.44 2.34
CA HIS A 267 -6.97 15.93 3.68
C HIS A 267 -5.53 16.43 3.76
N VAL A 268 -4.77 16.36 2.67
CA VAL A 268 -3.35 16.75 2.64
C VAL A 268 -3.15 18.18 3.14
N GLU A 269 -3.98 19.13 2.70
CA GLU A 269 -3.90 20.52 3.14
C GLU A 269 -4.12 20.65 4.66
N ARG A 270 -5.13 19.97 5.20
CA ARG A 270 -5.46 20.01 6.63
C ARG A 270 -4.33 19.41 7.47
N LEU A 271 -3.79 18.25 7.08
CA LEU A 271 -2.65 17.61 7.74
C LEU A 271 -1.38 18.48 7.70
N LEU A 272 -1.15 19.16 6.58
CA LEU A 272 -0.04 20.11 6.45
C LEU A 272 -0.21 21.28 7.41
N ARG A 273 -1.39 21.92 7.44
CA ARG A 273 -1.68 23.07 8.33
C ARG A 273 -1.58 22.69 9.81
N MET A 274 -1.94 21.46 10.18
CA MET A 274 -1.77 20.94 11.54
C MET A 274 -0.29 20.80 11.94
N GLY A 275 0.63 20.71 10.97
CA GLY A 275 2.04 20.48 11.26
C GLY A 275 2.40 18.99 11.35
N VAL A 276 1.72 18.11 10.60
CA VAL A 276 2.14 16.71 10.41
C VAL A 276 3.41 16.69 9.57
N HIS A 277 4.42 15.92 10.02
CA HIS A 277 5.77 16.00 9.46
C HIS A 277 5.98 15.07 8.27
N SER A 278 5.29 13.93 8.23
CA SER A 278 5.41 12.97 7.14
C SER A 278 4.05 12.37 6.78
N LEU A 279 3.77 12.28 5.48
CA LEU A 279 2.62 11.61 4.91
C LEU A 279 3.06 10.27 4.33
N LYS A 280 2.54 9.18 4.89
CA LYS A 280 2.98 7.83 4.59
C LYS A 280 2.01 7.12 3.66
N ILE A 281 2.52 6.55 2.57
CA ILE A 281 1.80 5.64 1.69
C ILE A 281 2.07 4.20 2.12
N GLU A 282 1.04 3.40 2.32
CA GLU A 282 1.13 1.96 2.55
C GLU A 282 1.24 1.22 1.20
N GLY A 283 1.99 0.11 1.14
CA GLY A 283 1.94 -0.78 -0.01
C GLY A 283 3.25 -1.44 -0.39
N ARG A 284 4.09 -1.90 0.55
CA ARG A 284 5.40 -2.54 0.21
C ARG A 284 5.31 -3.70 -0.78
N THR A 285 4.15 -4.32 -0.91
CA THR A 285 3.91 -5.47 -1.81
C THR A 285 3.21 -5.07 -3.11
N LYS A 286 3.04 -3.78 -3.37
CA LYS A 286 2.35 -3.25 -4.54
C LYS A 286 3.33 -3.03 -5.70
N SER A 287 2.80 -2.93 -6.91
CA SER A 287 3.60 -2.74 -8.13
C SER A 287 4.32 -1.38 -8.14
N HIS A 288 5.35 -1.27 -8.98
CA HIS A 288 6.02 0.01 -9.22
C HIS A 288 5.06 1.06 -9.80
N PHE A 289 4.08 0.66 -10.62
CA PHE A 289 3.00 1.55 -11.09
C PHE A 289 2.18 2.14 -9.93
N TYR A 290 1.79 1.32 -8.94
CA TYR A 290 1.08 1.81 -7.76
C TYR A 290 1.91 2.85 -7.00
N VAL A 291 3.19 2.57 -6.79
CA VAL A 291 4.12 3.46 -6.09
C VAL A 291 4.30 4.77 -6.86
N ALA A 292 4.50 4.71 -8.17
CA ALA A 292 4.63 5.88 -9.04
C ALA A 292 3.36 6.76 -9.03
N ARG A 293 2.18 6.16 -9.25
CA ARG A 293 0.90 6.87 -9.28
C ARG A 293 0.56 7.53 -7.95
N THR A 294 0.72 6.81 -6.85
CA THR A 294 0.47 7.37 -5.51
C THR A 294 1.47 8.49 -5.19
N ALA A 295 2.77 8.29 -5.46
CA ALA A 295 3.76 9.34 -5.26
C ALA A 295 3.44 10.61 -6.07
N GLN A 296 3.13 10.48 -7.37
CA GLN A 296 2.78 11.60 -8.23
C GLN A 296 1.57 12.39 -7.69
N VAL A 297 0.50 11.69 -7.34
CA VAL A 297 -0.75 12.31 -6.85
C VAL A 297 -0.53 13.02 -5.52
N TYR A 298 0.10 12.36 -4.54
CA TYR A 298 0.31 12.97 -3.23
C TYR A 298 1.35 14.10 -3.29
N ARG A 299 2.41 13.97 -4.10
CA ARG A 299 3.37 15.06 -4.34
C ARG A 299 2.66 16.29 -4.89
N ARG A 300 1.79 16.10 -5.89
CA ARG A 300 0.99 17.19 -6.47
C ARG A 300 0.08 17.84 -5.43
N ALA A 301 -0.64 17.04 -4.64
CA ALA A 301 -1.51 17.54 -3.57
C ALA A 301 -0.72 18.37 -2.54
N ILE A 302 0.46 17.90 -2.13
CA ILE A 302 1.32 18.63 -1.19
C ILE A 302 1.82 19.94 -1.83
N ASP A 303 2.27 19.90 -3.09
CA ASP A 303 2.78 21.10 -3.79
C ASP A 303 1.69 22.15 -4.00
N ASP A 304 0.49 21.74 -4.37
CA ASP A 304 -0.63 22.65 -4.53
C ASP A 304 -1.06 23.25 -3.17
N ALA A 305 -1.10 22.45 -2.11
CA ALA A 305 -1.37 22.95 -0.75
C ALA A 305 -0.29 23.94 -0.25
N LEU A 306 1.00 23.65 -0.48
CA LEU A 306 2.11 24.56 -0.14
C LEU A 306 2.04 25.86 -0.93
N ALA A 307 1.54 25.81 -2.16
CA ALA A 307 1.32 26.99 -3.01
C ALA A 307 0.00 27.73 -2.69
N GLY A 308 -0.77 27.28 -1.70
CA GLY A 308 -2.06 27.88 -1.32
C GLY A 308 -3.16 27.71 -2.37
N LYS A 309 -3.02 26.73 -3.28
CA LYS A 309 -4.04 26.43 -4.28
C LYS A 309 -5.16 25.58 -3.65
N PRO A 310 -6.41 25.73 -4.13
CA PRO A 310 -7.49 24.84 -3.73
C PRO A 310 -7.19 23.39 -4.14
N PHE A 311 -7.75 22.44 -3.39
CA PHE A 311 -7.65 21.02 -3.73
C PHE A 311 -8.20 20.74 -5.13
N ASP A 312 -7.43 20.01 -5.95
CA ASP A 312 -7.84 19.55 -7.27
C ASP A 312 -8.60 18.21 -7.16
N PRO A 313 -9.93 18.16 -7.43
CA PRO A 313 -10.71 16.93 -7.34
C PRO A 313 -10.29 15.86 -8.35
N SER A 314 -9.59 16.22 -9.44
CA SER A 314 -9.11 15.26 -10.45
C SER A 314 -8.12 14.24 -9.87
N LEU A 315 -7.45 14.59 -8.77
CA LEU A 315 -6.54 13.71 -8.03
C LEU A 315 -7.26 12.49 -7.44
N LEU A 316 -8.55 12.61 -7.08
CA LEU A 316 -9.36 11.49 -6.61
C LEU A 316 -9.55 10.45 -7.73
N GLY A 317 -9.91 10.92 -8.93
CA GLY A 317 -10.09 10.07 -10.10
C GLY A 317 -8.79 9.43 -10.60
N SER A 318 -7.66 10.12 -10.45
CA SER A 318 -6.34 9.56 -10.77
C SER A 318 -6.00 8.33 -9.92
N LEU A 319 -6.45 8.28 -8.67
CA LEU A 319 -6.26 7.12 -7.80
C LEU A 319 -7.23 5.96 -8.09
N GLU A 320 -8.40 6.21 -8.69
CA GLU A 320 -9.35 5.16 -9.13
C GLU A 320 -8.79 4.28 -10.27
N SER A 321 -7.70 4.71 -10.93
CA SER A 321 -6.95 3.88 -11.87
C SER A 321 -6.15 2.75 -11.20
N LEU A 322 -5.99 2.79 -9.88
CA LEU A 322 -5.26 1.78 -9.14
C LEU A 322 -6.19 0.63 -8.73
N ALA A 323 -5.67 -0.59 -8.75
CA ALA A 323 -6.42 -1.72 -8.21
C ALA A 323 -6.66 -1.54 -6.69
N HIS A 324 -7.92 -1.25 -6.31
CA HIS A 324 -8.37 -1.02 -4.93
C HIS A 324 -9.68 -1.77 -4.64
N ARG A 325 -10.06 -1.93 -3.36
CA ARG A 325 -11.31 -2.61 -2.93
C ARG A 325 -12.38 -1.61 -2.50
N GLY A 326 -12.54 -0.54 -3.27
CA GLY A 326 -13.20 0.69 -2.82
C GLY A 326 -12.31 1.52 -1.90
N TYR A 327 -12.57 2.84 -1.87
CA TYR A 327 -11.85 3.78 -1.03
C TYR A 327 -12.71 4.24 0.16
N THR A 328 -12.03 4.56 1.26
CA THR A 328 -12.60 5.21 2.44
C THR A 328 -11.62 6.23 2.99
N GLU A 329 -12.14 7.23 3.68
CA GLU A 329 -11.34 8.16 4.50
C GLU A 329 -10.85 7.48 5.80
N GLY A 330 -11.37 6.28 6.09
CA GLY A 330 -11.07 5.55 7.31
C GLY A 330 -11.51 6.34 8.53
N PHE A 331 -10.77 6.21 9.63
CA PHE A 331 -11.09 6.87 10.89
C PHE A 331 -10.78 8.37 10.90
N LEU A 332 -10.10 8.90 9.86
CA LEU A 332 -9.78 10.33 9.75
C LEU A 332 -11.05 11.20 9.81
N ARG A 333 -12.21 10.63 9.43
CA ARG A 333 -13.54 11.23 9.59
C ARG A 333 -14.42 10.32 10.45
N ARG A 334 -14.81 10.79 11.64
CA ARG A 334 -15.74 10.02 12.51
C ARG A 334 -17.15 9.96 11.92
N HIS A 335 -17.86 8.87 12.26
CA HIS A 335 -19.29 8.66 12.00
C HIS A 335 -19.75 8.65 10.54
N VAL A 336 -19.06 7.89 9.69
CA VAL A 336 -19.55 7.52 8.34
C VAL A 336 -19.72 6.00 8.28
N HIS A 337 -20.67 5.46 9.06
CA HIS A 337 -20.82 4.01 9.28
C HIS A 337 -21.04 3.21 7.97
N ASP A 338 -21.53 3.87 6.91
CA ASP A 338 -21.82 3.26 5.61
C ASP A 338 -20.58 3.14 4.68
N GLU A 339 -19.44 3.73 5.05
CA GLU A 339 -18.29 3.85 4.14
C GLU A 339 -17.10 2.92 4.46
N TYR A 340 -17.15 2.12 5.52
CA TYR A 340 -15.99 1.32 5.95
C TYR A 340 -15.83 -0.04 5.25
N GLN A 341 -16.91 -0.61 4.74
CA GLN A 341 -16.96 -1.94 4.12
C GLN A 341 -17.44 -1.85 2.68
N ASN A 342 -16.82 -2.58 1.75
CA ASN A 342 -17.31 -2.66 0.37
C ASN A 342 -18.14 -3.93 0.19
N TYR A 343 -19.45 -3.74 0.22
CA TYR A 343 -20.43 -4.80 -0.02
C TYR A 343 -20.77 -4.98 -1.50
N ALA A 344 -20.33 -4.08 -2.40
CA ALA A 344 -20.71 -4.13 -3.81
C ALA A 344 -19.73 -4.94 -4.70
N ARG A 345 -18.44 -5.00 -4.35
CA ARG A 345 -17.40 -5.69 -5.16
C ARG A 345 -16.24 -6.23 -4.30
N GLY A 346 -15.82 -7.47 -4.54
CA GLY A 346 -14.78 -8.15 -3.72
C GLY A 346 -13.41 -8.40 -4.38
N SER A 347 -13.19 -7.96 -5.61
CA SER A 347 -11.87 -7.97 -6.27
C SER A 347 -11.33 -6.54 -6.45
N SER A 348 -9.99 -6.39 -6.52
CA SER A 348 -9.39 -5.09 -6.81
C SER A 348 -9.46 -4.81 -8.31
N VAL A 349 -10.36 -3.91 -8.71
CA VAL A 349 -10.57 -3.53 -10.11
C VAL A 349 -10.02 -2.11 -10.31
N ALA A 350 -9.42 -1.84 -11.47
CA ALA A 350 -9.12 -0.49 -11.89
C ALA A 350 -10.31 0.02 -12.72
N GLU A 351 -10.94 1.11 -12.31
CA GLU A 351 -12.26 1.49 -12.85
C GLU A 351 -12.19 2.40 -14.08
N ARG A 352 -11.05 3.05 -14.33
CA ARG A 352 -10.89 4.02 -15.43
C ARG A 352 -9.80 3.69 -16.43
N GLN A 353 -8.73 3.07 -15.97
CA GLN A 353 -7.52 2.86 -16.76
C GLN A 353 -6.86 1.54 -16.39
N GLN A 354 -6.24 0.88 -17.37
CA GLN A 354 -5.45 -0.32 -17.17
C GLN A 354 -3.98 0.00 -17.46
N PHE A 355 -3.08 -0.35 -16.54
CA PHE A 355 -1.63 -0.30 -16.80
C PHE A 355 -1.26 -1.33 -17.87
N VAL A 356 -0.71 -0.89 -19.01
CA VAL A 356 -0.48 -1.74 -20.18
C VAL A 356 0.99 -1.93 -20.55
N GLY A 357 1.90 -1.07 -20.09
CA GLY A 357 3.32 -1.24 -20.36
C GLY A 357 4.21 -0.19 -19.72
N GLU A 358 5.52 -0.39 -19.80
CA GLU A 358 6.53 0.58 -19.37
C GLU A 358 7.52 0.86 -20.50
N LEU A 359 7.97 2.11 -20.59
CA LEU A 359 9.01 2.50 -21.53
C LEU A 359 10.36 1.93 -21.06
N THR A 360 11.19 1.46 -22.00
CA THR A 360 12.49 0.88 -21.65
C THR A 360 13.63 1.91 -21.61
N GLY A 361 13.39 3.09 -22.18
CA GLY A 361 14.42 4.11 -22.41
C GLY A 361 14.97 4.10 -23.84
N GLU A 362 14.72 3.05 -24.62
CA GLU A 362 15.20 2.92 -25.99
C GLU A 362 14.32 3.68 -26.99
N ARG A 363 14.96 4.37 -27.95
CA ARG A 363 14.30 5.18 -28.98
C ARG A 363 14.92 4.96 -30.37
N ARG A 364 14.07 4.90 -31.39
CA ARG A 364 14.42 4.81 -32.82
C ARG A 364 13.68 5.92 -33.58
N GLY A 365 14.25 7.12 -33.61
CA GLY A 365 13.57 8.30 -34.15
C GLY A 365 12.36 8.67 -33.29
N GLU A 366 11.16 8.68 -33.87
CA GLU A 366 9.91 8.95 -33.13
C GLU A 366 9.40 7.73 -32.36
N LEU A 367 9.93 6.53 -32.66
CA LEU A 367 9.45 5.29 -32.09
C LEU A 367 10.15 4.99 -30.77
N VAL A 368 9.37 4.78 -29.72
CA VAL A 368 9.86 4.41 -28.39
C VAL A 368 9.57 2.96 -28.11
N GLU A 369 10.49 2.29 -27.43
CA GLU A 369 10.32 0.90 -27.04
C GLU A 369 9.49 0.76 -25.76
N VAL A 370 8.47 -0.10 -25.82
CA VAL A 370 7.55 -0.40 -24.73
C VAL A 370 7.62 -1.88 -24.39
N ARG A 371 7.90 -2.17 -23.12
CA ARG A 371 7.72 -3.51 -22.55
C ARG A 371 6.26 -3.70 -22.18
N VAL A 372 5.57 -4.52 -22.96
CA VAL A 372 4.12 -4.77 -22.81
C VAL A 372 3.87 -5.56 -21.53
N LYS A 373 2.78 -5.22 -20.83
CA LYS A 373 2.30 -5.89 -19.61
C LYS A 373 0.88 -6.41 -19.75
N ASN A 374 0.00 -5.61 -20.32
CA ASN A 374 -1.38 -6.00 -20.62
C ASN A 374 -1.72 -5.63 -22.05
N ARG A 375 -2.82 -6.21 -22.57
CA ARG A 375 -3.25 -6.01 -23.94
C ARG A 375 -3.65 -4.56 -24.23
N PHE A 376 -3.26 -4.03 -25.38
CA PHE A 376 -3.77 -2.77 -25.98
C PHE A 376 -3.66 -2.83 -27.51
N ALA A 377 -4.33 -1.95 -28.23
CA ALA A 377 -4.46 -1.99 -29.69
C ALA A 377 -4.40 -0.60 -30.31
N VAL A 378 -4.07 -0.55 -31.61
CA VAL A 378 -4.18 0.67 -32.42
C VAL A 378 -5.63 1.16 -32.38
N GLY A 379 -5.82 2.46 -32.15
CA GLY A 379 -7.11 3.10 -31.92
C GLY A 379 -7.47 3.29 -30.44
N ASP A 380 -6.78 2.63 -29.51
CA ASP A 380 -7.02 2.82 -28.08
C ASP A 380 -6.58 4.23 -27.62
N GLY A 381 -7.34 4.81 -26.69
CA GLY A 381 -6.93 5.99 -25.93
C GLY A 381 -5.90 5.60 -24.87
N LEU A 382 -4.72 6.23 -24.93
CA LEU A 382 -3.61 5.96 -24.03
C LEU A 382 -3.24 7.20 -23.21
N GLU A 383 -2.82 6.97 -21.97
CA GLU A 383 -2.13 7.94 -21.13
C GLU A 383 -0.71 7.45 -20.86
N LEU A 384 0.28 8.28 -21.19
CA LEU A 384 1.66 8.10 -20.76
C LEU A 384 1.91 8.96 -19.53
N MET A 385 2.18 8.31 -18.41
CA MET A 385 2.59 8.93 -17.17
C MET A 385 4.12 9.01 -17.12
N THR A 386 4.66 10.21 -16.90
CA THR A 386 6.10 10.48 -16.73
C THR A 386 6.35 11.29 -15.46
N PRO A 387 7.59 11.33 -14.94
CA PRO A 387 7.96 12.23 -13.85
C PRO A 387 7.62 13.71 -14.10
N GLN A 388 7.64 14.16 -15.36
CA GLN A 388 7.37 15.56 -15.72
C GLN A 388 5.88 15.88 -15.91
N GLY A 389 5.04 14.85 -16.06
CA GLY A 389 3.61 15.02 -16.31
C GLY A 389 3.00 13.87 -17.10
N ASN A 390 1.71 14.00 -17.41
CA ASN A 390 0.96 12.99 -18.13
C ASN A 390 0.63 13.50 -19.54
N LEU A 391 0.79 12.64 -20.55
CA LEU A 391 0.44 12.90 -21.94
C LEU A 391 -0.67 11.94 -22.36
N ARG A 392 -1.75 12.45 -22.95
CA ARG A 392 -2.83 11.65 -23.51
C ARG A 392 -2.79 11.68 -25.04
N PHE A 393 -2.98 10.52 -25.67
CA PHE A 393 -2.97 10.38 -27.13
C PHE A 393 -3.73 9.13 -27.56
N THR A 394 -4.18 9.10 -28.81
CA THR A 394 -4.73 7.88 -29.42
C THR A 394 -3.59 7.10 -30.06
N LEU A 395 -3.53 5.77 -29.87
CA LEU A 395 -2.49 4.98 -30.49
C LEU A 395 -2.73 4.85 -32.00
N GLU A 396 -1.91 5.51 -32.81
CA GLU A 396 -2.05 5.49 -34.27
C GLU A 396 -1.23 4.40 -34.96
N HIS A 397 -0.07 4.06 -34.37
CA HIS A 397 0.87 3.11 -34.98
C HIS A 397 1.57 2.26 -33.91
N LEU A 398 1.76 0.99 -34.24
CA LEU A 398 2.44 0.03 -33.38
C LEU A 398 3.25 -0.93 -34.27
N GLN A 399 4.48 -1.25 -33.89
CA GLN A 399 5.32 -2.18 -34.65
C GLN A 399 6.22 -3.03 -33.76
N ASN A 400 6.66 -4.18 -34.25
CA ASN A 400 7.62 -5.03 -33.55
C ASN A 400 9.08 -4.60 -33.79
N ALA A 401 10.03 -5.31 -33.19
CA ALA A 401 11.46 -5.03 -33.32
C ALA A 401 11.99 -5.11 -34.76
N GLN A 402 11.32 -5.86 -35.63
CA GLN A 402 11.61 -6.03 -37.05
C GLN A 402 10.95 -4.94 -37.92
N GLY A 403 10.24 -3.98 -37.33
CA GLY A 403 9.54 -2.91 -38.06
C GLY A 403 8.24 -3.35 -38.72
N GLN A 404 7.73 -4.54 -38.41
CA GLN A 404 6.46 -5.02 -38.94
C GLN A 404 5.31 -4.43 -38.12
N ALA A 405 4.37 -3.77 -38.80
CA ALA A 405 3.19 -3.20 -38.18
C ALA A 405 2.40 -4.26 -37.41
N GLN A 406 1.93 -3.89 -36.22
CA GLN A 406 1.09 -4.70 -35.34
C GLN A 406 -0.21 -3.94 -35.08
N GLN A 407 -1.33 -4.66 -35.03
CA GLN A 407 -2.60 -4.05 -34.64
C GLN A 407 -2.84 -4.14 -33.13
N VAL A 408 -2.20 -5.10 -32.47
CA VAL A 408 -2.45 -5.44 -31.06
C VAL A 408 -1.14 -5.76 -30.36
N ALA A 409 -0.96 -5.20 -29.18
CA ALA A 409 -0.01 -5.67 -28.18
C ALA A 409 -0.67 -6.79 -27.37
N PRO A 410 -0.20 -8.06 -27.44
CA PRO A 410 -0.94 -9.19 -26.91
C PRO A 410 -0.87 -9.36 -25.39
N GLY A 411 0.13 -8.79 -24.72
CA GLY A 411 0.33 -8.89 -23.27
C GLY A 411 1.79 -9.08 -22.88
N ASP A 412 2.03 -9.46 -21.61
CA ASP A 412 3.38 -9.62 -21.04
C ASP A 412 4.30 -10.50 -21.90
N GLY A 413 5.60 -10.24 -21.83
CA GLY A 413 6.63 -10.94 -22.60
C GLY A 413 6.88 -10.36 -24.01
N HIS A 414 6.13 -9.34 -24.43
CA HIS A 414 6.31 -8.68 -25.73
C HIS A 414 6.97 -7.32 -25.58
N VAL A 415 7.76 -6.96 -26.60
CA VAL A 415 8.37 -5.64 -26.75
C VAL A 415 7.94 -5.07 -28.09
N LEU A 416 7.34 -3.89 -28.06
CA LEU A 416 6.79 -3.21 -29.22
C LEU A 416 7.22 -1.75 -29.23
N TYR A 417 7.05 -1.10 -30.38
CA TYR A 417 7.41 0.28 -30.60
C TYR A 417 6.19 1.09 -31.00
N LEU A 418 6.02 2.26 -30.38
CA LEU A 418 4.96 3.22 -30.69
C LEU A 418 5.53 4.63 -30.86
N PRO A 419 4.88 5.52 -31.63
CA PRO A 419 5.37 6.89 -31.82
C PRO A 419 5.11 7.75 -30.58
N LEU A 420 6.11 8.52 -30.15
CA LEU A 420 5.98 9.60 -29.18
C LEU A 420 6.76 10.84 -29.62
N PRO A 421 6.29 12.05 -29.26
CA PRO A 421 7.05 13.29 -29.45
C PRO A 421 8.48 13.18 -28.93
N THR A 422 9.44 13.80 -29.62
CA THR A 422 10.88 13.65 -29.35
C THR A 422 11.35 14.29 -28.04
N ASP A 423 10.58 15.24 -27.51
CA ASP A 423 10.81 15.94 -26.25
C ASP A 423 10.38 15.14 -25.01
N VAL A 424 9.64 14.04 -25.21
CA VAL A 424 9.21 13.16 -24.11
C VAL A 424 10.39 12.36 -23.56
N GLN A 425 10.67 12.56 -22.27
CA GLN A 425 11.62 11.73 -21.53
C GLN A 425 11.05 10.33 -21.30
N LEU A 426 11.88 9.32 -21.56
CA LEU A 426 11.47 7.92 -21.55
C LEU A 426 11.70 7.23 -20.20
N GLU A 427 12.63 7.76 -19.41
CA GLU A 427 12.96 7.20 -18.11
C GLU A 427 11.74 7.20 -17.20
N TYR A 428 11.45 6.03 -16.61
CA TYR A 428 10.29 5.80 -15.75
C TYR A 428 8.92 6.02 -16.42
N GLY A 429 8.84 6.06 -17.75
CA GLY A 429 7.56 6.21 -18.45
C GLY A 429 6.65 4.99 -18.27
N LEU A 430 5.40 5.23 -17.85
CA LEU A 430 4.38 4.20 -17.63
C LEU A 430 3.17 4.45 -18.52
N LEU A 431 2.73 3.42 -19.23
CA LEU A 431 1.64 3.51 -20.20
C LEU A 431 0.37 2.88 -19.64
N MET A 432 -0.73 3.62 -19.69
CA MET A 432 -2.07 3.15 -19.36
C MET A 432 -3.00 3.25 -20.55
N ARG A 433 -3.95 2.32 -20.65
CA ARG A 433 -5.06 2.36 -21.60
C ARG A 433 -6.33 2.80 -20.88
N ASP A 434 -7.09 3.72 -21.47
CA ASP A 434 -8.43 4.06 -21.00
C ASP A 434 -9.38 2.85 -21.17
N LEU A 435 -10.33 2.67 -20.24
CA LEU A 435 -11.26 1.53 -20.20
C LEU A 435 -12.64 1.86 -20.77
#